data_AF-A0AAV5T432-F1
#
_entry.id   AF-A0AAV5T432-F1
#
_cell.length_a   1.000
_cell.length_b   1.000
_cell.length_c   1.000
_cell.angle_alpha   90.00
_cell.angle_beta   90.00
_cell.angle_gamma   90.00
#
_symmetry.space_group_name_H-M   'P 1'
#
loop_
_entity.id
_entity.type
_entity.pdbx_description
1 polymer ?
#
loop_
_entity_poly.entity_id
_entity_poly.type
_entity_poly.pdbx_seq_one_letter_code
_entity_poly.pdbx_strand_id
1 'polypeptide(L)'
;KGGYHRVIIGEIFNRKYKAKRKLGWGSFSTVWLCEELKKNRYVALKISRADNKANAIDEIELLQSIDKDDPRRNKIIQLLDSFNIRRVNGDHI
;
A
#
# COMPACT_ATOMS: atom_id res chain seq x y z
N LYS A 1 1.74 -4.80 -20.84
CA LYS A 1 1.25 -5.35 -19.55
C LYS A 1 2.28 -5.00 -18.48
N GLY A 2 1.86 -4.53 -17.30
CA GLY A 2 2.74 -3.77 -16.39
C GLY A 2 2.28 -2.31 -16.25
N GLY A 3 2.84 -1.58 -15.28
CA GLY A 3 2.50 -0.17 -15.04
C GLY A 3 1.60 0.07 -13.83
N TYR A 4 1.00 1.26 -13.75
CA TYR A 4 0.21 1.70 -12.60
C TYR A 4 -1.18 1.06 -12.56
N HIS A 5 -1.68 0.84 -11.34
CA HIS A 5 -3.09 0.57 -11.13
C HIS A 5 -3.90 1.87 -11.20
N ARG A 6 -4.98 1.90 -12.00
CA ARG A 6 -5.92 3.02 -12.02
C ARG A 6 -6.90 2.87 -10.85
N VAL A 7 -6.70 3.66 -9.81
CA VAL A 7 -7.59 3.73 -8.63
C VAL A 7 -8.74 4.70 -8.89
N ILE A 8 -9.94 4.31 -8.46
CA ILE A 8 -11.14 5.17 -8.48
C ILE A 8 -11.43 5.65 -7.05
N ILE A 9 -11.74 6.94 -6.87
CA ILE A 9 -12.17 7.45 -5.55
C ILE A 9 -13.43 6.70 -5.11
N GLY A 10 -13.43 6.20 -3.87
CA GLY A 10 -14.49 5.35 -3.34
C GLY A 10 -14.26 3.85 -3.53
N GLU A 11 -13.29 3.43 -4.34
CA GLU A 11 -12.90 2.02 -4.48
C GLU A 11 -12.45 1.45 -3.13
N ILE A 12 -12.85 0.21 -2.85
CA ILE A 12 -12.54 -0.50 -1.60
C ILE A 12 -11.49 -1.58 -1.88
N PHE A 13 -10.31 -1.41 -1.28
CA PHE A 13 -9.22 -2.37 -1.32
C PHE A 13 -9.27 -3.30 -0.11
N ASN A 14 -8.95 -4.58 -0.35
CA ASN A 14 -8.93 -5.63 0.67
C ASN A 14 -10.19 -5.68 1.57
N ARG A 15 -11.36 -5.27 1.05
CA ARG A 15 -12.63 -5.15 1.80
C ARG A 15 -12.52 -4.27 3.06
N LYS A 16 -11.52 -3.38 3.13
CA LYS A 16 -11.11 -2.70 4.36
C LYS A 16 -10.73 -1.23 4.16
N TYR A 17 -10.13 -0.88 3.03
CA TYR A 17 -9.56 0.46 2.80
C TYR A 17 -10.30 1.16 1.66
N LYS A 18 -11.03 2.23 1.97
CA LYS A 18 -11.75 3.02 0.97
C LYS A 18 -10.87 4.17 0.47
N ALA A 19 -10.58 4.24 -0.82
CA ALA A 19 -9.80 5.33 -1.40
C ALA A 19 -10.54 6.67 -1.32
N LYS A 20 -9.87 7.72 -0.84
CA LYS A 20 -10.44 9.07 -0.67
C LYS A 20 -9.79 10.07 -1.61
N ARG A 21 -8.45 10.13 -1.63
CA ARG A 21 -7.68 11.09 -2.44
C ARG A 21 -6.29 10.55 -2.72
N LYS A 22 -5.71 10.89 -3.86
CA LYS A 22 -4.30 10.62 -4.15
C LYS A 22 -3.40 11.53 -3.31
N LEU A 23 -2.39 10.96 -2.66
CA LEU A 23 -1.37 11.70 -1.89
C LEU A 23 -0.12 11.97 -2.73
N GLY A 24 0.22 11.07 -3.64
CA GLY A 24 1.41 11.23 -4.47
C GLY A 24 1.57 10.11 -5.49
N TRP A 25 2.58 10.27 -6.35
CA TRP A 25 3.03 9.24 -7.28
C TRP A 25 4.49 9.47 -7.64
N GLY A 26 5.15 8.38 -8.04
CA GLY A 26 6.51 8.40 -8.56
C GLY A 26 6.71 7.20 -9.47
N SER A 27 7.91 7.05 -10.03
CA SER A 27 8.26 6.04 -11.04
C SER A 27 7.79 4.61 -10.74
N PHE A 28 7.68 4.24 -9.46
CA PHE A 28 7.43 2.87 -9.02
C PHE A 28 6.03 2.61 -8.44
N SER A 29 5.32 3.65 -7.99
CA SER A 29 4.07 3.47 -7.23
C SER A 29 3.18 4.72 -7.22
N THR A 30 1.94 4.52 -6.79
CA THR A 30 1.05 5.61 -6.37
C THR A 30 0.72 5.48 -4.90
N VAL A 31 0.52 6.58 -4.19
CA VAL A 31 0.15 6.60 -2.78
C VAL A 31 -1.19 7.30 -2.61
N TRP A 32 -2.09 6.68 -1.87
CA TRP A 32 -3.47 7.11 -1.68
C TRP A 32 -3.81 7.28 -0.20
N LEU A 33 -4.54 8.34 0.11
CA LEU A 33 -5.23 8.49 1.38
C LEU A 33 -6.44 7.56 1.34
N CYS A 34 -6.49 6.64 2.30
CA CYS A 34 -7.58 5.71 2.47
C CYS A 34 -8.18 5.82 3.88
N GLU A 35 -9.46 5.52 3.97
CA GLU A 35 -10.19 5.37 5.24
C GLU A 35 -10.26 3.87 5.58
N GLU A 36 -9.79 3.47 6.76
CA GLU A 36 -9.94 2.11 7.26
C GLU A 36 -11.33 1.94 7.89
N LEU A 37 -12.20 1.19 7.20
CA LEU A 37 -13.63 1.10 7.50
C LEU A 37 -13.95 0.58 8.91
N LYS A 38 -13.10 -0.28 9.48
CA LYS A 38 -13.34 -0.90 10.80
C LYS A 38 -12.80 -0.09 11.97
N LYS A 39 -11.80 0.76 11.74
CA LYS A 39 -11.06 1.48 12.80
C LYS A 39 -11.28 2.98 12.78
N ASN A 40 -12.09 3.48 11.84
CA ASN A 40 -12.38 4.90 11.62
C ASN A 40 -11.12 5.78 11.67
N ARG A 41 -10.06 5.34 10.98
CA ARG A 41 -8.78 6.06 10.90
C ARG A 41 -8.32 6.20 9.46
N TYR A 42 -7.52 7.21 9.21
CA TYR A 42 -6.88 7.40 7.91
C TYR A 42 -5.54 6.65 7.82
N VAL A 43 -5.27 6.09 6.65
CA VAL A 43 -4.03 5.39 6.32
C VAL A 43 -3.52 5.82 4.95
N ALA A 44 -2.22 5.64 4.72
CA ALA A 44 -1.62 5.74 3.40
C ALA A 44 -1.54 4.35 2.77
N LEU A 45 -2.19 4.17 1.62
CA LEU A 45 -2.09 2.95 0.81
C LEU A 45 -1.12 3.22 -0.35
N LYS A 46 0.03 2.56 -0.33
CA LYS A 46 0.98 2.54 -1.45
C LYS A 46 0.62 1.36 -2.35
N ILE A 47 0.48 1.61 -3.65
CA ILE A 47 0.20 0.60 -4.67
C ILE A 47 1.33 0.63 -5.68
N SER A 48 2.11 -0.45 -5.71
CA SER A 48 3.24 -0.64 -6.62
C SER A 48 2.75 -0.94 -8.03
N ARG A 49 3.56 -0.54 -9.01
CA ARG A 49 3.34 -0.96 -10.38
C ARG A 49 3.49 -2.48 -10.50
N ALA A 50 2.74 -3.09 -11.42
CA ALA A 50 2.76 -4.54 -11.59
C ALA A 50 4.12 -5.09 -12.07
N ASP A 51 4.96 -4.26 -12.69
CA ASP A 51 6.33 -4.58 -13.12
C ASP A 51 7.39 -4.33 -12.04
N ASN A 52 7.01 -3.78 -10.88
CA ASN A 52 7.91 -3.49 -9.74
C ASN A 52 7.64 -4.42 -8.54
N LYS A 53 7.12 -5.62 -8.80
CA LYS A 53 6.65 -6.55 -7.76
C LYS A 53 7.77 -7.05 -6.85
N ALA A 54 8.94 -7.39 -7.41
CA ALA A 54 10.08 -7.89 -6.62
C ALA A 54 10.53 -6.85 -5.58
N ASN A 55 10.80 -5.61 -6.03
CA ASN A 55 11.19 -4.52 -5.14
C ASN A 55 10.13 -4.22 -4.05
N ALA A 56 8.84 -4.38 -4.37
CA ALA A 56 7.76 -4.20 -3.39
C ALA A 56 7.74 -5.31 -2.33
N ILE A 57 8.12 -6.55 -2.70
CA ILE A 57 8.26 -7.66 -1.76
C ILE A 57 9.45 -7.39 -0.83
N ASP A 58 10.61 -7.00 -1.37
CA ASP A 58 11.79 -6.68 -0.56
C ASP A 58 11.51 -5.54 0.45
N GLU A 59 10.75 -4.51 0.03
CA GLU A 59 10.32 -3.41 0.91
C GLU A 59 9.41 -3.91 2.04
N ILE A 60 8.49 -4.83 1.76
CA ILE A 60 7.63 -5.44 2.77
C ILE A 60 8.45 -6.25 3.76
N GLU A 61 9.37 -7.09 3.27
CA GLU A 61 10.23 -7.92 4.12
C GLU A 61 11.09 -7.06 5.06
N LEU A 62 11.68 -5.98 4.54
CA LEU A 62 12.45 -5.03 5.34
C LEU A 62 11.59 -4.32 6.40
N LEU A 63 10.36 -3.92 6.06
CA LEU A 63 9.46 -3.31 7.05
C LEU A 63 8.96 -4.32 8.09
N GLN A 64 8.81 -5.59 7.72
CA GLN A 64 8.41 -6.67 8.63
C GLN A 64 9.55 -7.11 9.56
N SER A 65 10.81 -6.96 9.14
CA SER A 65 11.97 -7.30 9.96
C SER A 65 12.24 -6.29 11.08
N ILE A 66 11.54 -5.15 11.12
CA ILE A 66 11.64 -4.18 12.20
C ILE A 66 11.13 -4.81 13.49
N ASP A 67 11.99 -4.84 14.51
CA ASP A 67 11.67 -5.38 15.83
C ASP A 67 10.41 -4.70 16.40
N LYS A 68 9.47 -5.52 16.87
CA LYS A 68 8.20 -5.07 17.43
C LYS A 68 8.39 -4.49 18.83
N ASP A 69 9.44 -4.91 19.52
CA ASP A 69 9.74 -4.54 20.90
C ASP A 69 10.77 -3.39 20.99
N ASP A 70 11.27 -2.87 19.86
CA ASP A 70 12.15 -1.69 19.87
C ASP A 70 11.40 -0.46 20.42
N PRO A 71 11.86 0.16 21.53
CA PRO A 71 11.23 1.33 22.10
C PRO A 71 11.20 2.55 21.16
N ARG A 72 12.03 2.57 20.11
CA ARG A 72 12.10 3.63 19.09
C ARG A 72 11.30 3.30 17.83
N ARG A 73 10.59 2.17 17.79
CA ARG A 73 9.79 1.74 16.63
C ARG A 73 8.83 2.82 16.13
N ASN A 74 8.25 3.62 17.02
CA ASN A 74 7.36 4.73 16.66
C ASN A 74 8.03 5.89 15.91
N LYS A 75 9.37 5.89 15.77
CA LYS A 75 10.13 6.86 14.96
C LYS A 75 10.29 6.42 13.50
N ILE A 76 9.88 5.20 13.16
CA ILE A 76 9.95 4.63 11.82
C ILE A 76 8.51 4.40 11.33
N ILE A 77 8.31 4.49 10.01
CA ILE A 77 7.02 4.14 9.39
C ILE A 77 6.70 2.68 9.67
N GLN A 78 5.45 2.40 10.02
CA GLN A 78 4.98 1.06 10.37
C GLN A 78 4.11 0.49 9.25
N LEU A 79 4.46 -0.70 8.77
CA LEU A 79 3.61 -1.46 7.86
C LEU A 79 2.39 -1.99 8.64
N LEU A 80 1.20 -1.51 8.26
CA LEU A 80 -0.05 -1.89 8.93
C LEU A 80 -0.70 -3.14 8.33
N ASP A 81 -0.48 -3.36 7.03
CA ASP A 81 -1.09 -4.41 6.22
C ASP A 81 -0.37 -4.49 4.86
N SER A 82 -0.44 -5.63 4.20
CA SER A 82 0.10 -5.86 2.85
C SER A 82 -0.75 -6.92 2.14
N PHE A 83 -1.15 -6.67 0.89
CA PHE A 83 -2.02 -7.59 0.13
C PHE A 83 -1.81 -7.45 -1.37
N ASN A 84 -2.22 -8.46 -2.14
CA ASN A 84 -2.18 -8.42 -3.60
C ASN A 84 -3.49 -7.84 -4.17
N ILE A 85 -3.39 -7.02 -5.21
CA ILE A 85 -4.51 -6.51 -6.00
C ILE A 85 -4.44 -7.15 -7.39
N ARG A 86 -5.29 -8.15 -7.63
CA ARG A 86 -5.39 -8.84 -8.93
C ARG A 86 -6.24 -8.03 -9.90
N ARG A 87 -5.68 -7.71 -11.08
CA ARG A 87 -6.35 -6.97 -12.16
C ARG A 87 -5.91 -7.49 -13.53
N VAL A 88 -6.67 -7.16 -14.56
CA VAL A 88 -6.40 -7.55 -15.96
C VAL A 88 -5.02 -7.06 -16.45
N ASN A 89 -4.55 -5.94 -15.90
CA ASN A 89 -3.28 -5.30 -16.29
C ASN A 89 -2.05 -5.83 -15.55
N GLY A 90 -2.24 -6.77 -14.61
CA GLY A 90 -1.20 -7.37 -13.78
C GLY A 90 -1.59 -7.43 -12.31
N ASP A 91 -0.80 -8.19 -11.55
CA ASP A 91 -0.90 -8.22 -10.09
C ASP A 91 -0.10 -7.06 -9.51
N HIS A 92 -0.78 -6.25 -8.71
CA HIS A 92 -0.14 -5.17 -7.95
C HIS A 92 -0.02 -5.58 -6.49
N ILE A 93 0.96 -5.00 -5.80
CA ILE A 93 1.12 -5.07 -4.34
C ILE A 93 0.97 -3.66 -3.81
#